data_AF-A0A1A3PHG1-F1
#
_entry.id   AF-A0A1A3PHG1-F1
#
_cell.length_a   1.000
_cell.length_b   1.000
_cell.length_c   1.000
_cell.angle_alpha   90.00
_cell.angle_beta   90.00
_cell.angle_gamma   90.00
#
_symmetry.space_group_name_H-M   'P 1'
#
loop_
_entity.id
_entity.type
_entity.pdbx_description
1 polymer ?
#
loop_
_entity_poly.entity_id
_entity_poly.type
_entity_poly.pdbx_seq_one_letter_code
_entity_poly.pdbx_strand_id
1 'polypeptide(L)'
;MLAIGFGIGGAIAATPGIASADSSFDWLSTVDSFLTGGAFPAATTPELNLAISFDGMSLFQDGSAHAYTGTDGNIAIANGAGATAYAFGANNYAAVDGTGSTAIAGAYSDAGAGGSADNTAFVFGDHSFAYAGTTDAANPGSFNYAVIFGNDNGAWAGGNAAGSGSYDGAYVEGNNLGTANAQGADYLADILKFYGDGPSSSTAAAADSTNLLSTTDPSGALADGQAFWADLFSGDTSGALAAGTNFWTDLFSGADASGALADTSNLWTDLVAAFDGGGAAADLSNFWTDLAGLF
;
A
#
# COMPACT_ATOMS: atom_id res chain seq x y z
N MET A 1 26.31 -36.11 12.54
CA MET A 1 25.75 -36.47 11.23
C MET A 1 24.24 -36.50 11.37
N LEU A 2 23.54 -35.49 10.86
CA LEU A 2 22.08 -35.39 10.89
C LEU A 2 21.60 -35.54 9.44
N ALA A 3 20.99 -36.67 9.12
CA ALA A 3 20.43 -36.96 7.82
C ALA A 3 18.95 -36.58 7.84
N ILE A 4 18.59 -35.49 7.14
CA ILE A 4 17.20 -35.12 6.89
C ILE A 4 16.84 -35.67 5.51
N GLY A 5 16.01 -36.69 5.48
CA GLY A 5 15.48 -37.28 4.26
C GLY A 5 14.38 -36.39 3.67
N PHE A 6 14.66 -35.76 2.53
CA PHE A 6 13.66 -35.07 1.72
C PHE A 6 12.93 -36.11 0.85
N GLY A 7 11.67 -36.38 1.20
CA GLY A 7 10.78 -37.19 0.38
C GLY A 7 10.24 -36.36 -0.78
N ILE A 8 10.70 -36.64 -1.99
CA ILE A 8 10.15 -36.09 -3.23
C ILE A 8 8.86 -36.85 -3.53
N GLY A 9 7.71 -36.26 -3.18
CA GLY A 9 6.41 -36.71 -3.64
C GLY A 9 6.20 -36.28 -5.09
N GLY A 10 6.25 -37.22 -6.02
CA GLY A 10 5.94 -36.97 -7.43
C GLY A 10 4.46 -36.64 -7.59
N ALA A 11 4.16 -35.41 -8.01
CA ALA A 11 2.84 -35.06 -8.53
C ALA A 11 2.70 -35.71 -9.92
N ILE A 12 1.85 -36.72 -10.02
CA ILE A 12 1.43 -37.28 -11.32
C ILE A 12 0.56 -36.22 -11.98
N ALA A 13 1.12 -35.52 -12.95
CA ALA A 13 0.37 -34.68 -13.87
C ALA A 13 -0.67 -35.55 -14.58
N ALA A 14 -1.95 -35.19 -14.46
CA ALA A 14 -3.00 -35.76 -15.28
C ALA A 14 -2.74 -35.35 -16.73
N THR A 15 -2.24 -36.28 -17.55
CA THR A 15 -2.12 -36.10 -18.99
C THR A 15 -3.53 -35.96 -19.60
N PRO A 16 -3.81 -34.88 -20.35
CA PRO A 16 -5.03 -34.81 -21.16
C PRO A 16 -5.03 -35.98 -22.15
N GLY A 17 -6.06 -36.81 -22.06
CA GLY A 17 -6.27 -37.93 -22.98
C GLY A 17 -6.35 -37.43 -24.42
N ILE A 18 -5.43 -37.89 -25.26
CA ILE A 18 -5.50 -37.72 -26.71
C ILE A 18 -6.68 -38.55 -27.20
N ALA A 19 -7.79 -37.89 -27.55
CA ALA A 19 -8.85 -38.51 -28.34
C ALA A 19 -8.34 -38.67 -29.78
N SER A 20 -7.90 -39.88 -30.13
CA SER A 20 -7.56 -40.27 -31.50
C SER A 20 -8.85 -40.57 -32.26
N ALA A 21 -9.31 -39.64 -33.10
CA ALA A 21 -10.41 -39.90 -34.03
C ALA A 21 -9.92 -40.70 -35.25
N ASP A 22 -10.45 -41.92 -35.41
CA ASP A 22 -10.31 -42.77 -36.59
C ASP A 22 -10.99 -42.09 -37.80
N SER A 23 -10.27 -41.97 -38.91
CA SER A 23 -10.68 -41.21 -40.11
C SER A 23 -11.34 -42.09 -41.18
N SER A 24 -11.90 -43.25 -40.85
CA SER A 24 -12.64 -44.04 -41.82
C SER A 24 -13.99 -43.37 -42.15
N PHE A 25 -14.22 -43.11 -43.44
CA PHE A 25 -15.39 -42.43 -43.99
C PHE A 25 -16.67 -43.27 -43.78
N ASP A 26 -17.23 -43.24 -42.57
CA ASP A 26 -18.56 -43.78 -42.30
C ASP A 26 -19.61 -42.66 -42.38
N TRP A 27 -20.53 -42.81 -43.33
CA TRP A 27 -21.65 -41.91 -43.57
C TRP A 27 -22.67 -41.89 -42.42
N LEU A 28 -22.59 -42.85 -41.48
CA LEU A 28 -23.37 -42.83 -40.24
C LEU A 28 -22.83 -41.83 -39.18
N SER A 29 -21.60 -41.30 -39.33
CA SER A 29 -21.02 -40.30 -38.41
C SER A 29 -21.81 -38.99 -38.34
N THR A 30 -22.56 -38.64 -39.39
CA THR A 30 -23.40 -37.44 -39.40
C THR A 30 -24.65 -37.54 -38.54
N VAL A 31 -25.14 -38.76 -38.23
CA VAL A 31 -26.32 -38.94 -37.37
C VAL A 31 -25.92 -39.07 -35.90
N ASP A 32 -24.74 -39.63 -35.61
CA ASP A 32 -24.23 -39.72 -34.24
C ASP A 32 -23.90 -38.31 -33.68
N SER A 33 -23.37 -37.40 -34.51
CA SER A 33 -23.01 -36.04 -34.10
C SER A 33 -24.19 -35.19 -33.54
N PHE A 34 -25.43 -35.57 -33.85
CA PHE A 34 -26.63 -34.88 -33.34
C PHE A 34 -27.15 -35.44 -32.01
N LEU A 35 -26.89 -36.72 -31.68
CA LEU A 35 -27.44 -37.40 -30.50
C LEU A 35 -26.38 -37.79 -29.45
N THR A 36 -25.09 -37.91 -29.81
CA THR A 36 -23.99 -38.22 -28.86
C THR A 36 -23.19 -36.99 -28.41
N GLY A 37 -23.69 -35.79 -28.68
CA GLY A 37 -23.07 -34.54 -28.24
C GLY A 37 -21.93 -34.17 -29.17
N GLY A 38 -22.22 -33.26 -30.11
CA GLY A 38 -21.22 -32.68 -31.00
C GLY A 38 -19.98 -32.30 -30.20
N ALA A 39 -18.81 -32.75 -30.67
CA ALA A 39 -17.54 -32.24 -30.20
C ALA A 39 -17.49 -30.76 -30.58
N PHE A 40 -18.07 -29.92 -29.73
CA PHE A 40 -17.82 -28.49 -29.74
C PHE A 40 -16.30 -28.35 -29.60
N PRO A 41 -15.65 -27.53 -30.44
CA PRO A 41 -14.25 -27.20 -30.19
C PRO A 41 -14.14 -26.79 -28.72
N ALA A 42 -13.21 -27.42 -28.00
CA ALA A 42 -12.96 -27.09 -26.61
C ALA A 42 -12.86 -25.56 -26.54
N ALA A 43 -13.69 -24.94 -25.70
CA ALA A 43 -13.69 -23.50 -25.54
C ALA A 43 -12.23 -23.06 -25.38
N THR A 44 -11.77 -22.14 -26.22
CA THR A 44 -10.42 -21.59 -26.13
C THR A 44 -10.26 -21.10 -24.70
N THR A 45 -9.43 -21.79 -23.92
CA THR A 45 -9.08 -21.33 -22.58
C THR A 45 -8.48 -19.95 -22.75
N PRO A 46 -8.85 -18.97 -21.91
CA PRO A 46 -8.20 -17.67 -21.93
C PRO A 46 -6.68 -17.88 -21.93
N GLU A 47 -5.97 -17.19 -22.81
CA GLU A 47 -4.51 -17.27 -22.84
C GLU A 47 -4.00 -16.87 -21.46
N LEU A 48 -3.33 -17.81 -20.79
CA LEU A 48 -2.72 -17.56 -19.51
C LEU A 48 -1.56 -16.58 -19.72
N ASN A 49 -1.59 -15.45 -19.02
CA ASN A 49 -0.52 -14.46 -19.06
C ASN A 49 0.10 -14.43 -17.66
N LEU A 50 1.04 -15.33 -17.40
CA LEU A 50 1.64 -15.50 -16.09
C LEU A 50 3.15 -15.68 -16.24
N ALA A 51 3.91 -14.94 -15.43
CA ALA A 51 5.34 -15.11 -15.27
C ALA A 51 5.70 -15.17 -13.78
N ILE A 52 6.58 -16.10 -13.41
CA ILE A 52 7.07 -16.25 -12.04
C ILE A 52 8.60 -16.38 -12.10
N SER A 53 9.29 -15.60 -11.28
CA SER A 53 10.74 -15.62 -11.14
C SER A 53 11.13 -15.65 -9.67
N PHE A 54 12.15 -16.42 -9.34
CA PHE A 54 12.70 -16.55 -7.99
C PHE A 54 14.20 -16.68 -8.04
N ASP A 55 14.90 -15.86 -7.25
CA ASP A 55 16.34 -15.97 -7.04
C ASP A 55 17.18 -15.98 -8.34
N GLY A 56 16.80 -15.12 -9.29
CA GLY A 56 17.42 -15.00 -10.61
C GLY A 56 16.96 -16.03 -11.65
N MET A 57 16.08 -16.96 -11.27
CA MET A 57 15.60 -18.03 -12.14
C MET A 57 14.13 -17.82 -12.54
N SER A 58 13.83 -17.91 -13.84
CA SER A 58 12.45 -18.01 -14.32
C SER A 58 11.89 -19.40 -14.02
N LEU A 59 10.81 -19.47 -13.23
CA LEU A 59 10.14 -20.71 -12.86
C LEU A 59 8.97 -21.04 -13.80
N PHE A 60 8.28 -20.00 -14.28
CA PHE A 60 7.14 -20.11 -15.18
C PHE A 60 7.08 -18.89 -16.10
N GLN A 61 6.68 -19.10 -17.35
CA GLN A 61 6.50 -18.04 -18.34
C GLN A 61 5.45 -18.47 -19.36
N ASP A 62 4.37 -17.69 -19.48
CA ASP A 62 3.36 -17.82 -20.52
C ASP A 62 2.80 -16.45 -20.92
N GLY A 63 2.38 -16.34 -22.17
CA GLY A 63 1.83 -15.11 -22.74
C GLY A 63 2.82 -13.93 -22.71
N SER A 64 2.29 -12.75 -22.39
CA SER A 64 2.98 -11.45 -22.45
C SER A 64 3.40 -10.89 -21.08
N ALA A 65 3.18 -11.64 -20.00
CA ALA A 65 3.61 -11.23 -18.66
C ALA A 65 5.13 -11.38 -18.49
N HIS A 66 5.76 -10.59 -17.64
CA HIS A 66 7.20 -10.65 -17.38
C HIS A 66 7.52 -10.55 -15.89
N ALA A 67 8.40 -11.43 -15.40
CA ALA A 67 8.86 -11.42 -14.02
C ALA A 67 10.38 -11.56 -13.97
N TYR A 68 11.05 -10.64 -13.26
CA TYR A 68 12.51 -10.58 -13.16
C TYR A 68 12.95 -10.50 -11.70
N THR A 69 13.96 -11.30 -11.34
CA THR A 69 14.54 -11.31 -10.00
C THR A 69 16.07 -11.26 -10.03
N GLY A 70 16.67 -10.73 -8.95
CA GLY A 70 18.09 -10.93 -8.61
C GLY A 70 18.32 -12.19 -7.77
N THR A 71 19.57 -12.48 -7.40
CA THR A 71 19.99 -13.77 -6.77
C THR A 71 20.06 -13.78 -5.23
N ASP A 72 19.30 -12.94 -4.55
CA ASP A 72 19.33 -12.84 -3.08
C ASP A 72 17.94 -13.02 -2.46
N GLY A 73 17.25 -14.11 -2.79
CA GLY A 73 15.96 -14.45 -2.18
C GLY A 73 14.76 -13.63 -2.68
N ASN A 74 14.90 -12.98 -3.83
CA ASN A 74 13.86 -12.15 -4.43
C ASN A 74 12.77 -13.00 -5.10
N ILE A 75 11.53 -12.52 -5.06
CA ILE A 75 10.37 -13.14 -5.73
C ILE A 75 9.68 -12.09 -6.60
N ALA A 76 9.42 -12.43 -7.86
CA ALA A 76 8.60 -11.62 -8.76
C ALA A 76 7.50 -12.46 -9.40
N ILE A 77 6.26 -11.97 -9.38
CA ILE A 77 5.08 -12.63 -9.95
C ILE A 77 4.32 -11.61 -10.80
N ALA A 78 4.09 -11.90 -12.07
CA ALA A 78 3.28 -11.06 -12.95
C ALA A 78 2.15 -11.88 -13.55
N ASN A 79 0.90 -11.55 -13.23
CA ASN A 79 -0.31 -12.14 -13.75
C ASN A 79 -1.12 -11.06 -14.49
N GLY A 80 -1.32 -11.23 -15.80
CA GLY A 80 -2.02 -10.28 -16.66
C GLY A 80 -1.27 -9.99 -17.96
N ALA A 81 -2.00 -9.64 -19.02
CA ALA A 81 -1.38 -9.33 -20.30
C ALA A 81 -0.52 -8.05 -20.18
N GLY A 82 0.74 -8.12 -20.58
CA GLY A 82 1.72 -7.03 -20.41
C GLY A 82 2.07 -6.68 -18.95
N ALA A 83 1.65 -7.50 -17.97
CA ALA A 83 2.01 -7.31 -16.58
C ALA A 83 3.53 -7.48 -16.39
N THR A 84 4.16 -6.63 -15.58
CA THR A 84 5.60 -6.71 -15.32
C THR A 84 5.94 -6.60 -13.84
N ALA A 85 6.72 -7.54 -13.30
CA ALA A 85 7.20 -7.53 -11.92
C ALA A 85 8.74 -7.56 -11.88
N TYR A 86 9.34 -6.66 -11.09
CA TYR A 86 10.78 -6.57 -10.87
C TYR A 86 11.10 -6.65 -9.38
N ALA A 87 11.95 -7.59 -8.96
CA ALA A 87 12.45 -7.67 -7.59
C ALA A 87 13.97 -7.89 -7.56
N PHE A 88 14.73 -6.82 -7.30
CA PHE A 88 16.20 -6.83 -7.31
C PHE A 88 16.76 -6.26 -6.01
N GLY A 89 17.96 -6.66 -5.60
CA GLY A 89 18.48 -6.43 -4.24
C GLY A 89 18.32 -7.68 -3.37
N ALA A 90 18.09 -7.53 -2.06
CA ALA A 90 17.92 -8.67 -1.15
C ALA A 90 16.49 -8.82 -0.62
N ASN A 91 15.93 -10.04 -0.67
CA ASN A 91 14.64 -10.41 -0.10
C ASN A 91 13.45 -9.52 -0.54
N ASN A 92 13.50 -8.98 -1.76
CA ASN A 92 12.44 -8.12 -2.28
C ASN A 92 11.28 -8.96 -2.86
N TYR A 93 10.06 -8.43 -2.77
CA TYR A 93 8.85 -9.07 -3.28
C TYR A 93 8.08 -8.12 -4.21
N ALA A 94 7.89 -8.51 -5.46
CA ALA A 94 7.06 -7.77 -6.42
C ALA A 94 5.96 -8.67 -6.97
N ALA A 95 4.71 -8.21 -6.93
CA ALA A 95 3.60 -8.93 -7.54
C ALA A 95 2.62 -8.01 -8.27
N VAL A 96 2.20 -8.45 -9.44
CA VAL A 96 1.16 -7.82 -10.26
C VAL A 96 0.06 -8.83 -10.54
N ASP A 97 -1.18 -8.43 -10.30
CA ASP A 97 -2.39 -9.08 -10.78
C ASP A 97 -3.25 -8.04 -11.53
N GLY A 98 -3.04 -7.95 -12.85
CA GLY A 98 -3.71 -6.99 -13.73
C GLY A 98 -2.97 -6.71 -15.03
N THR A 99 -3.71 -6.21 -16.02
CA THR A 99 -3.24 -5.94 -17.38
C THR A 99 -2.45 -4.65 -17.46
N GLY A 100 -1.30 -4.67 -18.13
CA GLY A 100 -0.48 -3.48 -18.38
C GLY A 100 0.08 -2.82 -17.11
N SER A 101 0.05 -3.52 -15.98
CA SER A 101 0.49 -3.02 -14.68
C SER A 101 1.95 -3.37 -14.40
N THR A 102 2.61 -2.59 -13.55
CA THR A 102 4.00 -2.81 -13.16
C THR A 102 4.19 -2.70 -11.65
N ALA A 103 4.89 -3.66 -11.05
CA ALA A 103 5.33 -3.62 -9.65
C ALA A 103 6.86 -3.76 -9.56
N ILE A 104 7.50 -2.89 -8.77
CA ILE A 104 8.96 -2.83 -8.64
C ILE A 104 9.35 -2.80 -7.18
N ALA A 105 10.07 -3.82 -6.72
CA ALA A 105 10.65 -3.90 -5.40
C ALA A 105 12.19 -3.83 -5.50
N GLY A 106 12.80 -2.86 -4.82
CA GLY A 106 14.22 -2.55 -4.89
C GLY A 106 14.56 -1.58 -6.03
N ALA A 107 14.68 -2.09 -7.28
CA ALA A 107 14.95 -1.28 -8.47
C ALA A 107 14.62 -2.05 -9.77
N TYR A 108 14.96 -1.49 -10.94
CA TYR A 108 14.83 -2.15 -12.25
C TYR A 108 15.95 -3.16 -12.60
N SER A 109 17.01 -3.24 -11.78
CA SER A 109 18.13 -4.16 -11.98
C SER A 109 18.94 -4.31 -10.69
N ASP A 110 19.73 -5.38 -10.58
CA ASP A 110 20.66 -5.58 -9.45
C ASP A 110 21.60 -4.39 -9.25
N ALA A 111 22.16 -3.87 -10.34
CA ALA A 111 23.05 -2.71 -10.27
C ALA A 111 22.36 -1.45 -9.74
N GLY A 112 21.07 -1.28 -10.05
CA GLY A 112 20.26 -0.15 -9.57
C GLY A 112 19.77 -0.32 -8.14
N ALA A 113 19.58 -1.57 -7.68
CA ALA A 113 19.10 -1.85 -6.33
C ALA A 113 20.15 -1.52 -5.27
N GLY A 114 21.45 -1.65 -5.59
CA GLY A 114 22.52 -1.38 -4.64
C GLY A 114 22.38 -2.25 -3.39
N GLY A 115 22.22 -1.64 -2.22
CA GLY A 115 21.96 -2.32 -0.95
C GLY A 115 20.48 -2.45 -0.58
N SER A 116 19.56 -2.25 -1.51
CA SER A 116 18.12 -2.22 -1.23
C SER A 116 17.60 -3.59 -0.81
N ALA A 117 16.80 -3.63 0.24
CA ALA A 117 16.37 -4.88 0.84
C ALA A 117 14.97 -4.84 1.44
N ASP A 118 14.31 -6.00 1.47
CA ASP A 118 13.05 -6.25 2.17
C ASP A 118 11.88 -5.33 1.72
N ASN A 119 11.91 -4.84 0.47
CA ASN A 119 10.86 -4.01 -0.09
C ASN A 119 9.73 -4.87 -0.69
N THR A 120 8.52 -4.33 -0.68
CA THR A 120 7.34 -4.98 -1.24
C THR A 120 6.58 -4.03 -2.17
N ALA A 121 6.39 -4.45 -3.42
CA ALA A 121 5.52 -3.76 -4.38
C ALA A 121 4.40 -4.69 -4.84
N PHE A 122 3.16 -4.24 -4.73
CA PHE A 122 1.98 -5.03 -5.03
C PHE A 122 0.96 -4.21 -5.84
N VAL A 123 0.51 -4.77 -6.96
CA VAL A 123 -0.57 -4.18 -7.76
C VAL A 123 -1.67 -5.22 -7.97
N PHE A 124 -2.89 -4.85 -7.62
CA PHE A 124 -4.10 -5.57 -7.97
C PHE A 124 -5.03 -4.64 -8.75
N GLY A 125 -5.02 -4.74 -10.08
CA GLY A 125 -5.72 -3.85 -11.00
C GLY A 125 -4.92 -3.54 -12.27
N ASP A 126 -5.57 -2.87 -13.23
CA ASP A 126 -5.05 -2.62 -14.58
C ASP A 126 -4.38 -1.24 -14.70
N HIS A 127 -3.36 -1.16 -15.56
CA HIS A 127 -2.61 0.06 -15.90
C HIS A 127 -2.07 0.86 -14.70
N SER A 128 -1.69 0.15 -13.64
CA SER A 128 -1.19 0.73 -12.39
C SER A 128 0.32 0.53 -12.22
N PHE A 129 0.97 1.41 -11.46
CA PHE A 129 2.42 1.41 -11.26
C PHE A 129 2.78 1.51 -9.77
N ALA A 130 3.32 0.44 -9.17
CA ALA A 130 3.82 0.44 -7.80
C ALA A 130 5.34 0.33 -7.74
N TYR A 131 5.98 1.16 -6.92
CA TYR A 131 7.42 1.23 -6.74
C TYR A 131 7.79 1.31 -5.26
N ALA A 132 8.49 0.31 -4.75
CA ALA A 132 9.02 0.28 -3.38
C ALA A 132 10.52 -0.02 -3.41
N GLY A 133 11.37 0.94 -3.08
CA GLY A 133 12.82 0.75 -3.15
C GLY A 133 13.52 2.05 -3.49
N THR A 134 14.55 2.02 -4.33
CA THR A 134 15.31 3.21 -4.69
C THR A 134 15.40 3.45 -6.18
N THR A 135 15.38 4.72 -6.59
CA THR A 135 15.77 5.13 -7.95
C THR A 135 17.25 5.49 -8.06
N ASP A 136 17.98 5.49 -6.95
CA ASP A 136 19.39 5.87 -6.84
C ASP A 136 20.14 4.84 -5.97
N ALA A 137 21.05 4.08 -6.59
CA ALA A 137 21.82 3.05 -5.89
C ALA A 137 22.66 3.60 -4.71
N ALA A 138 22.94 4.91 -4.66
CA ALA A 138 23.58 5.56 -3.50
C ALA A 138 22.66 5.67 -2.27
N ASN A 139 21.36 5.54 -2.48
CA ASN A 139 20.28 5.76 -1.53
C ASN A 139 19.33 4.55 -1.51
N PRO A 140 19.81 3.32 -1.17
CA PRO A 140 19.10 2.08 -1.47
C PRO A 140 17.74 1.87 -0.81
N GLY A 141 17.52 2.40 0.39
CA GLY A 141 16.27 2.21 1.15
C GLY A 141 15.97 0.74 1.50
N SER A 142 15.29 0.51 2.61
CA SER A 142 14.84 -0.84 2.98
C SER A 142 13.45 -0.81 3.62
N PHE A 143 12.76 -1.93 3.58
CA PHE A 143 11.44 -2.10 4.21
C PHE A 143 10.37 -1.14 3.69
N ASN A 144 10.41 -0.80 2.40
CA ASN A 144 9.40 0.07 1.78
C ASN A 144 8.24 -0.75 1.22
N TYR A 145 7.04 -0.16 1.21
CA TYR A 145 5.80 -0.79 0.78
C TYR A 145 5.07 0.10 -0.23
N ALA A 146 4.79 -0.42 -1.43
CA ALA A 146 3.97 0.25 -2.43
C ALA A 146 2.84 -0.67 -2.85
N VAL A 147 1.60 -0.30 -2.54
CA VAL A 147 0.44 -1.19 -2.67
C VAL A 147 -0.68 -0.47 -3.40
N ILE A 148 -1.24 -1.10 -4.43
CA ILE A 148 -2.36 -0.58 -5.21
C ILE A 148 -3.47 -1.62 -5.29
N PHE A 149 -4.69 -1.19 -4.97
CA PHE A 149 -5.94 -1.88 -5.23
C PHE A 149 -6.84 -1.03 -6.14
N GLY A 150 -6.87 -1.37 -7.43
CA GLY A 150 -7.64 -0.71 -8.47
C GLY A 150 -6.78 -0.25 -9.66
N ASN A 151 -7.39 0.53 -10.54
CA ASN A 151 -6.91 0.80 -11.89
C ASN A 151 -6.39 2.22 -12.07
N ASP A 152 -5.42 2.40 -12.96
CA ASP A 152 -4.89 3.70 -13.39
C ASP A 152 -4.32 4.54 -12.21
N ASN A 153 -3.55 3.91 -11.31
CA ASN A 153 -2.95 4.57 -10.15
C ASN A 153 -1.41 4.44 -10.09
N GLY A 154 -0.77 5.29 -9.29
CA GLY A 154 0.64 5.20 -8.92
C GLY A 154 0.88 5.09 -7.42
N ALA A 155 1.89 4.34 -6.99
CA ALA A 155 2.35 4.30 -5.61
C ALA A 155 3.87 4.26 -5.57
N TRP A 156 4.51 5.22 -4.90
CA TRP A 156 5.96 5.36 -4.81
C TRP A 156 6.40 5.45 -3.35
N ALA A 157 7.20 4.50 -2.90
CA ALA A 157 7.78 4.44 -1.57
C ALA A 157 9.30 4.24 -1.64
N GLY A 158 10.05 4.93 -0.78
CA GLY A 158 11.48 4.70 -0.55
C GLY A 158 12.42 5.79 -1.05
N GLY A 159 13.61 5.38 -1.51
CA GLY A 159 14.73 6.25 -1.82
C GLY A 159 14.63 7.01 -3.14
N ASN A 160 15.17 8.22 -3.13
CA ASN A 160 15.40 9.04 -4.32
C ASN A 160 16.70 9.84 -4.17
N ALA A 161 16.96 10.78 -5.08
CA ALA A 161 18.17 11.61 -5.01
C ALA A 161 18.29 12.49 -3.75
N ALA A 162 17.20 12.69 -3.00
CA ALA A 162 17.19 13.47 -1.77
C ALA A 162 17.54 12.63 -0.51
N GLY A 163 17.37 11.30 -0.55
CA GLY A 163 17.65 10.44 0.59
C GLY A 163 17.28 8.97 0.37
N SER A 164 17.77 8.09 1.25
CA SER A 164 17.63 6.64 1.16
C SER A 164 16.20 6.11 1.30
N GLY A 165 15.34 6.77 2.08
CA GLY A 165 13.94 6.38 2.29
C GLY A 165 13.74 4.93 2.72
N SER A 166 13.72 4.69 4.03
CA SER A 166 13.44 3.38 4.63
C SER A 166 12.15 3.42 5.44
N TYR A 167 11.45 2.29 5.48
CA TYR A 167 10.17 2.15 6.19
C TYR A 167 9.05 3.05 5.63
N ASP A 168 9.10 3.35 4.33
CA ASP A 168 8.11 4.18 3.67
C ASP A 168 6.93 3.36 3.16
N GLY A 169 5.73 3.93 3.20
CA GLY A 169 4.49 3.31 2.74
C GLY A 169 3.71 4.17 1.76
N ALA A 170 3.49 3.70 0.55
CA ALA A 170 2.59 4.30 -0.43
C ALA A 170 1.42 3.35 -0.71
N TYR A 171 0.20 3.79 -0.43
CA TYR A 171 -1.00 2.97 -0.56
C TYR A 171 -2.05 3.66 -1.42
N VAL A 172 -2.62 2.93 -2.38
CA VAL A 172 -3.76 3.41 -3.16
C VAL A 172 -4.88 2.38 -3.19
N GLU A 173 -6.12 2.80 -2.91
CA GLU A 173 -7.33 1.99 -3.07
C GLU A 173 -8.44 2.78 -3.77
N GLY A 174 -8.74 2.38 -5.01
CA GLY A 174 -9.71 3.02 -5.91
C GLY A 174 -9.21 3.06 -7.35
N ASN A 175 -9.89 3.80 -8.23
CA ASN A 175 -9.49 3.95 -9.64
C ASN A 175 -9.20 5.42 -9.95
N ASN A 176 -8.18 5.69 -10.76
CA ASN A 176 -7.85 7.03 -11.24
C ASN A 176 -7.67 8.05 -10.10
N LEU A 177 -7.06 7.65 -8.99
CA LEU A 177 -6.83 8.53 -7.83
C LEU A 177 -5.55 9.37 -7.96
N GLY A 178 -4.68 9.05 -8.92
CA GLY A 178 -3.39 9.71 -9.09
C GLY A 178 -2.27 8.89 -8.46
N THR A 179 -1.41 9.52 -7.67
CA THR A 179 -0.18 8.89 -7.17
C THR A 179 0.04 9.15 -5.69
N ALA A 180 0.20 8.09 -4.90
CA ALA A 180 0.76 8.15 -3.54
C ALA A 180 2.29 8.27 -3.61
N ASN A 181 2.87 9.21 -2.88
CA ASN A 181 4.31 9.50 -2.88
C ASN A 181 4.87 9.65 -1.47
N ALA A 182 5.59 8.63 -1.01
CA ALA A 182 6.30 8.55 0.25
C ALA A 182 7.80 8.32 -0.03
N GLN A 183 8.50 9.33 -0.55
CA GLN A 183 9.92 9.20 -0.94
C GLN A 183 10.86 10.25 -0.33
N GLY A 184 12.11 9.85 -0.13
CA GLY A 184 13.24 10.77 0.13
C GLY A 184 13.57 11.05 1.59
N ALA A 185 12.84 10.46 2.54
CA ALA A 185 13.16 10.43 3.97
C ALA A 185 12.62 9.13 4.57
N ASP A 186 13.00 8.79 5.79
CA ASP A 186 12.53 7.56 6.43
C ASP A 186 11.16 7.76 7.11
N TYR A 187 10.38 6.67 7.21
CA TYR A 187 9.08 6.60 7.90
C TYR A 187 7.99 7.48 7.30
N LEU A 188 8.01 7.68 5.99
CA LEU A 188 6.96 8.40 5.27
C LEU A 188 5.77 7.48 4.98
N ALA A 189 4.56 8.04 4.98
CA ALA A 189 3.37 7.28 4.61
C ALA A 189 2.38 8.15 3.83
N ASP A 190 2.05 7.78 2.59
CA ASP A 190 1.04 8.45 1.77
C ASP A 190 -0.05 7.46 1.35
N ILE A 191 -1.30 7.86 1.54
CA ILE A 191 -2.47 7.00 1.40
C ILE A 191 -3.52 7.75 0.57
N LEU A 192 -3.78 7.24 -0.63
CA LEU A 192 -4.90 7.71 -1.46
C LEU A 192 -5.98 6.64 -1.44
N LYS A 193 -7.09 6.95 -0.77
CA LYS A 193 -8.21 6.02 -0.69
C LYS A 193 -9.51 6.69 -1.05
N PHE A 194 -10.33 5.98 -1.82
CA PHE A 194 -11.68 6.39 -2.11
C PHE A 194 -12.68 5.65 -1.23
N TYR A 195 -13.33 6.38 -0.33
CA TYR A 195 -14.50 5.92 0.41
C TYR A 195 -15.73 6.55 -0.23
N GLY A 196 -16.33 5.87 -1.23
CA GLY A 196 -17.49 6.41 -1.91
C GLY A 196 -18.31 5.33 -2.60
N ASP A 197 -19.43 5.02 -1.96
CA ASP A 197 -20.59 4.28 -2.42
C ASP A 197 -21.34 5.00 -3.57
N GLY A 198 -20.66 5.18 -4.71
CA GLY A 198 -21.29 5.74 -5.90
C GLY A 198 -20.44 5.58 -7.16
N PRO A 199 -20.97 5.02 -8.26
CA PRO A 199 -20.22 4.67 -9.48
C PRO A 199 -19.71 5.88 -10.31
N SER A 200 -19.67 7.10 -9.76
CA SER A 200 -19.47 8.33 -10.54
C SER A 200 -18.70 9.47 -9.86
N SER A 201 -18.04 9.24 -8.72
CA SER A 201 -17.23 10.28 -8.06
C SER A 201 -15.74 10.05 -8.34
N SER A 202 -15.11 11.01 -9.03
CA SER A 202 -13.74 10.97 -9.55
C SER A 202 -12.77 11.83 -8.73
N THR A 203 -13.07 12.09 -7.45
CA THR A 203 -12.24 12.95 -6.60
C THR A 203 -11.68 12.13 -5.45
N ALA A 204 -10.38 11.85 -5.51
CA ALA A 204 -9.62 11.21 -4.46
C ALA A 204 -9.54 12.10 -3.22
N ALA A 205 -9.70 11.51 -2.03
CA ALA A 205 -9.26 12.14 -0.80
C ALA A 205 -7.74 11.92 -0.70
N ALA A 206 -6.96 12.95 -1.05
CA ALA A 206 -5.52 12.95 -0.79
C ALA A 206 -5.32 13.23 0.71
N ALA A 207 -4.84 12.25 1.47
CA ALA A 207 -4.37 12.49 2.83
C ALA A 207 -2.92 13.01 2.73
N ASP A 208 -2.68 14.27 3.07
CA ASP A 208 -1.33 14.83 3.13
C ASP A 208 -0.50 14.06 4.18
N SER A 209 0.55 13.42 3.70
CA SER A 209 1.43 12.46 4.39
C SER A 209 2.39 13.08 5.41
N THR A 210 2.37 14.39 5.61
CA THR A 210 3.33 15.07 6.49
C THR A 210 3.03 14.96 7.99
N ASN A 211 1.88 14.39 8.38
CA ASN A 211 1.56 14.16 9.79
C ASN A 211 0.62 12.97 9.96
N LEU A 212 1.04 11.95 10.72
CA LEU A 212 0.22 10.77 11.06
C LEU A 212 -1.06 11.14 11.86
N LEU A 213 -1.18 12.39 12.32
CA LEU A 213 -2.38 12.98 12.93
C LEU A 213 -3.16 13.94 12.00
N SER A 214 -2.82 14.00 10.71
CA SER A 214 -3.62 14.68 9.68
C SER A 214 -4.84 13.83 9.35
N THR A 215 -5.85 13.85 10.23
CA THR A 215 -7.17 13.29 9.90
C THR A 215 -7.90 14.27 9.02
N THR A 216 -7.56 14.32 7.73
CA THR A 216 -8.43 14.98 6.74
C THR A 216 -9.70 14.15 6.60
N ASP A 217 -10.74 14.57 7.32
CA ASP A 217 -12.09 14.03 7.20
C ASP A 217 -12.69 14.40 5.82
N PRO A 218 -13.09 13.43 4.98
CA PRO A 218 -13.72 13.70 3.68
C PRO A 218 -15.15 14.26 3.78
N SER A 219 -15.71 14.47 4.98
CA SER A 219 -17.07 15.00 5.15
C SER A 219 -17.25 16.50 4.84
N GLY A 220 -16.21 17.20 4.40
CA GLY A 220 -16.30 18.62 4.01
C GLY A 220 -16.45 19.58 5.19
N ALA A 221 -16.20 19.12 6.42
CA ALA A 221 -16.26 19.95 7.63
C ALA A 221 -14.96 20.76 7.89
N LEU A 222 -13.84 20.45 7.20
CA LEU A 222 -12.51 21.03 7.44
C LEU A 222 -11.82 21.45 6.12
N ALA A 223 -12.55 22.14 5.24
CA ALA A 223 -12.12 22.41 3.86
C ALA A 223 -11.21 23.66 3.67
N ASP A 224 -10.49 24.13 4.70
CA ASP A 224 -9.61 25.31 4.57
C ASP A 224 -8.11 24.98 4.55
N GLY A 225 -7.74 23.70 4.72
CA GLY A 225 -6.37 23.24 4.58
C GLY A 225 -5.42 23.68 5.71
N GLN A 226 -5.94 24.08 6.87
CA GLN A 226 -5.13 24.22 8.07
C GLN A 226 -5.05 22.89 8.84
N ALA A 227 -3.90 22.62 9.45
CA ALA A 227 -3.65 21.37 10.15
C ALA A 227 -4.66 21.16 11.29
N PHE A 228 -5.07 19.90 11.55
CA PHE A 228 -5.94 19.52 12.67
C PHE A 228 -5.57 20.23 13.99
N TRP A 229 -4.28 20.37 14.27
CA TRP A 229 -3.78 21.07 15.45
C TRP A 229 -3.99 22.59 15.40
N ALA A 230 -3.84 23.21 14.22
CA ALA A 230 -4.12 24.63 14.04
C ALA A 230 -5.61 24.92 14.28
N ASP A 231 -6.52 24.09 13.78
CA ASP A 231 -7.96 24.26 13.98
C ASP A 231 -8.38 23.93 15.42
N LEU A 232 -7.79 22.87 15.99
CA LEU A 232 -8.03 22.51 17.38
C LEU A 232 -7.60 23.64 18.32
N PHE A 233 -6.48 24.33 18.06
CA PHE A 233 -5.96 25.39 18.93
C PHE A 233 -6.35 26.81 18.54
N SER A 234 -6.79 27.07 17.31
CA SER A 234 -7.24 28.41 16.87
C SER A 234 -8.61 28.78 17.45
N GLY A 235 -9.41 27.77 17.82
CA GLY A 235 -10.78 27.98 18.25
C GLY A 235 -11.71 28.49 17.14
N ASP A 236 -11.28 28.39 15.88
CA ASP A 236 -12.11 28.72 14.73
C ASP A 236 -13.19 27.65 14.55
N THR A 237 -14.42 27.99 14.95
CA THR A 237 -15.59 27.11 14.87
C THR A 237 -16.42 27.37 13.63
N SER A 238 -15.92 28.13 12.66
CA SER A 238 -16.73 28.57 11.51
C SER A 238 -17.21 27.43 10.59
N GLY A 239 -16.65 26.22 10.71
CA GLY A 239 -17.12 24.99 10.04
C GLY A 239 -17.88 23.99 10.92
N ALA A 240 -17.81 24.10 12.25
CA ALA A 240 -18.40 23.13 13.17
C ALA A 240 -19.80 23.60 13.61
N LEU A 241 -20.82 22.95 13.04
CA LEU A 241 -22.20 22.78 13.49
C LEU A 241 -22.72 23.78 14.53
N ALA A 242 -23.83 24.43 14.17
CA ALA A 242 -24.67 25.33 14.96
C ALA A 242 -25.29 24.75 16.25
N ALA A 243 -24.48 24.17 17.14
CA ALA A 243 -24.81 23.84 18.51
C ALA A 243 -23.72 24.43 19.40
N GLY A 244 -24.13 25.34 20.28
CA GLY A 244 -23.28 26.29 20.97
C GLY A 244 -22.13 25.69 21.81
N THR A 245 -21.11 26.55 21.96
CA THR A 245 -19.91 26.46 22.80
C THR A 245 -18.72 25.71 22.19
N ASN A 246 -17.55 26.35 22.27
CA ASN A 246 -16.30 25.86 21.67
C ASN A 246 -15.92 24.51 22.30
N PHE A 247 -15.29 23.62 21.52
CA PHE A 247 -14.80 22.30 21.97
C PHE A 247 -14.08 22.35 23.32
N TRP A 248 -13.20 23.33 23.52
CA TRP A 248 -12.51 23.55 24.79
C TRP A 248 -13.46 23.90 25.94
N THR A 249 -14.51 24.67 25.68
CA THR A 249 -15.51 25.02 26.69
C THR A 249 -16.29 23.80 27.14
N ASP A 250 -16.68 22.91 26.22
CA ASP A 250 -17.39 21.66 26.56
C ASP A 250 -16.46 20.65 27.24
N LEU A 251 -15.23 20.50 26.75
CA LEU A 251 -14.23 19.61 27.33
C LEU A 251 -13.84 20.01 28.76
N PHE A 252 -13.72 21.32 29.02
CA PHE A 252 -13.35 21.83 30.34
C PHE A 252 -14.53 22.09 31.28
N SER A 253 -15.76 22.17 30.77
CA SER A 253 -16.97 22.25 31.61
C SER A 253 -17.54 20.87 31.97
N GLY A 254 -17.27 19.84 31.17
CA GLY A 254 -17.61 18.44 31.48
C GLY A 254 -16.86 17.86 32.69
N ALA A 255 -15.76 18.48 33.11
CA ALA A 255 -14.94 18.03 34.24
C ALA A 255 -15.47 18.44 35.63
N ASP A 256 -16.47 19.34 35.71
CA ASP A 256 -17.03 19.80 37.00
C ASP A 256 -18.22 18.94 37.48
N ALA A 257 -18.52 17.85 36.80
CA ALA A 257 -19.66 17.00 37.09
C ALA A 257 -19.25 15.61 37.61
N SER A 258 -18.42 15.55 38.64
CA SER A 258 -18.60 14.68 39.83
C SER A 258 -17.31 14.43 40.60
N GLY A 259 -17.11 15.24 41.64
CA GLY A 259 -16.63 14.73 42.93
C GLY A 259 -15.26 14.05 42.94
N ALA A 260 -14.19 14.82 42.83
CA ALA A 260 -12.94 14.50 43.51
C ALA A 260 -12.23 15.79 43.89
N LEU A 261 -12.50 16.22 45.12
CA LEU A 261 -11.73 17.19 45.92
C LEU A 261 -11.65 18.60 45.34
N ALA A 262 -12.27 19.52 46.08
CA ALA A 262 -12.11 20.96 45.93
C ALA A 262 -10.64 21.35 46.04
N ASP A 263 -9.97 21.47 44.90
CA ASP A 263 -8.96 22.49 44.72
C ASP A 263 -9.56 23.57 43.81
N THR A 264 -9.39 24.82 44.20
CA THR A 264 -9.90 25.98 43.44
C THR A 264 -9.02 26.29 42.23
N SER A 265 -8.01 25.46 41.96
CA SER A 265 -7.22 25.45 40.75
C SER A 265 -8.09 24.94 39.58
N ASN A 266 -8.19 25.76 38.53
CA ASN A 266 -8.65 25.21 37.25
C ASN A 266 -7.62 24.18 36.75
N LEU A 267 -8.04 23.29 35.84
CA LEU A 267 -7.17 22.27 35.24
C LEU A 267 -5.83 22.83 34.75
N TRP A 268 -5.80 24.09 34.31
CA TRP A 268 -4.60 24.81 33.91
C TRP A 268 -3.59 25.00 35.05
N THR A 269 -4.06 25.29 36.25
CA THR A 269 -3.21 25.45 37.43
C THR A 269 -2.65 24.10 37.89
N ASP A 270 -3.46 23.03 37.83
CA ASP A 270 -3.01 21.67 38.15
C ASP A 270 -2.03 21.10 37.10
N LEU A 271 -2.28 21.37 35.81
CA LEU A 271 -1.40 20.96 34.72
C LEU A 271 -0.05 21.68 34.80
N VAL A 272 -0.05 23.01 35.02
CA VAL A 272 1.18 23.79 35.20
C VAL A 272 1.93 23.35 36.47
N ALA A 273 1.22 23.02 37.55
CA ALA A 273 1.83 22.50 38.77
C ALA A 273 2.44 21.10 38.60
N ALA A 274 1.91 20.26 37.71
CA ALA A 274 2.50 18.96 37.40
C ALA A 274 3.84 19.03 36.65
N PHE A 275 4.10 20.15 35.95
CA PHE A 275 5.39 20.43 35.29
C PHE A 275 6.36 21.23 36.18
N ASP A 276 5.87 21.86 37.24
CA ASP A 276 6.68 22.54 38.24
C ASP A 276 7.14 21.53 39.30
N GLY A 277 8.36 21.00 39.13
CA GLY A 277 9.07 20.19 40.13
C GLY A 277 9.41 20.93 41.44
N GLY A 278 8.48 21.71 41.98
CA GLY A 278 8.53 22.32 43.31
C GLY A 278 9.19 23.69 43.43
N GLY A 279 9.32 24.46 42.34
CA GLY A 279 10.00 25.76 42.31
C GLY A 279 9.08 26.93 41.99
N ALA A 280 8.51 27.54 43.03
CA ALA A 280 7.57 28.67 42.95
C ALA A 280 8.01 29.83 42.03
N ALA A 281 7.52 29.83 40.80
CA ALA A 281 6.91 30.94 40.04
C ALA A 281 6.78 30.48 38.59
N ALA A 282 5.57 30.14 38.16
CA ALA A 282 5.27 29.80 36.78
C ALA A 282 5.67 30.95 35.85
N ASP A 283 6.79 30.80 35.13
CA ASP A 283 7.05 31.64 33.97
C ASP A 283 6.26 31.09 32.79
N LEU A 284 4.98 31.47 32.75
CA LEU A 284 4.06 31.17 31.64
C LEU A 284 4.62 31.56 30.26
N SER A 285 5.67 32.40 30.20
CA SER A 285 6.29 32.77 28.93
C SER A 285 7.12 31.65 28.30
N ASN A 286 7.49 30.60 29.06
CA ASN A 286 8.36 29.51 28.58
C ASN A 286 7.71 28.12 28.58
N PHE A 287 6.42 28.00 28.94
CA PHE A 287 5.72 26.72 28.99
C PHE A 287 5.86 25.89 27.71
N TRP A 288 5.68 26.53 26.55
CA TRP A 288 5.78 25.86 25.25
C TRP A 288 7.24 25.54 24.87
N THR A 289 8.20 26.33 25.35
CA THR A 289 9.63 26.09 25.15
C THR A 289 10.11 24.88 25.96
N ASP A 290 9.65 24.74 27.20
CA ASP A 290 9.99 23.63 28.09
C ASP A 290 9.30 22.33 27.64
N LEU A 291 8.07 22.41 27.14
CA LEU A 291 7.35 21.26 26.57
C LEU A 291 8.03 20.74 25.29
N ALA A 292 8.53 21.64 24.44
CA ALA A 292 9.27 21.27 23.24
C ALA A 292 10.63 20.65 23.54
N GLY A 293 11.25 20.96 24.69
CA GLY A 293 12.51 20.34 25.12
C GLY A 293 12.39 18.92 25.71
N LEU A 294 11.16 18.42 25.89
CA LEU A 294 10.89 17.09 26.44
C LEU A 294 10.80 15.99 25.36
N PHE A 295 10.77 16.38 24.09
CA PHE A 295 10.75 15.52 22.91
C PHE A 295 12.02 15.72 22.08
#